data_AF-A0AA88KLU1-F1
#
_entry.id   AF-A0AA88KLU1-F1
#
_cell.length_a   1.000
_cell.length_b   1.000
_cell.length_c   1.000
_cell.angle_alpha   90.00
_cell.angle_beta   90.00
_cell.angle_gamma   90.00
#
_symmetry.space_group_name_H-M   'P 1'
#
loop_
_entity.id
_entity.type
_entity.pdbx_description
1 polymer ?
#
loop_
_entity_poly.entity_id
_entity_poly.type
_entity_poly.pdbx_seq_one_letter_code
_entity_poly.pdbx_strand_id
1 'polypeptide(L)'
;MAIINPVKAILSVGQAFQTFDSEDGGKISTFLPKVVYILLQCVALGMSMVKLYFMGLLPNESDWAHTTPLHPTEFVVPLNN
;
A
#
# COMPACT_ATOMS: atom_id res chain seq x y z
N MET A 1 1.58 10.44 3.72
CA MET A 1 1.87 11.13 2.44
C MET A 1 2.38 10.18 1.37
N ALA A 2 3.44 9.39 1.60
CA ALA A 2 4.08 8.58 0.54
C ALA A 2 3.22 7.47 -0.10
N ILE A 3 2.29 6.83 0.62
CA ILE A 3 1.31 5.89 0.01
C ILE A 3 0.06 6.63 -0.49
N ILE A 4 -0.43 7.58 0.30
CA ILE A 4 -1.70 8.26 0.02
C ILE A 4 -1.60 9.12 -1.25
N ASN A 5 -0.44 9.73 -1.51
CA ASN A 5 -0.21 10.56 -2.69
C ASN A 5 -0.26 9.77 -4.01
N PRO A 6 0.47 8.65 -4.19
CA PRO A 6 0.38 7.88 -5.43
C PRO A 6 -1.01 7.27 -5.64
N VAL A 7 -1.71 6.85 -4.58
CA VAL A 7 -3.10 6.39 -4.69
C VAL A 7 -4.02 7.51 -5.17
N LYS A 8 -3.96 8.70 -4.54
CA LYS A 8 -4.73 9.86 -4.98
C LYS A 8 -4.39 10.28 -6.41
N ALA A 9 -3.11 10.22 -6.77
CA ALA A 9 -2.62 10.55 -8.10
C ALA A 9 -3.15 9.61 -9.18
N ILE A 10 -3.29 8.31 -8.90
CA ILE A 10 -3.91 7.34 -9.81
C ILE A 10 -5.40 7.64 -9.97
N LEU A 11 -6.11 7.90 -8.86
CA LEU A 11 -7.54 8.23 -8.88
C LEU A 11 -7.83 9.58 -9.60
N SER A 12 -6.89 10.53 -9.54
CA SER A 12 -7.02 11.85 -10.17
C SER A 12 -6.36 11.94 -11.56
N VAL A 13 -6.06 10.81 -12.22
CA VAL A 13 -5.47 10.81 -13.59
C VAL A 13 -6.33 11.61 -14.57
N GLY A 14 -7.66 11.45 -14.52
CA GLY A 14 -8.56 12.18 -15.42
C GLY A 14 -8.40 13.68 -15.27
N GLN A 15 -8.37 14.17 -14.02
CA GLN A 15 -8.21 15.58 -13.71
C GLN A 15 -6.81 16.11 -14.03
N ALA A 16 -5.77 15.31 -13.80
CA ALA A 16 -4.38 15.69 -14.12
C ALA A 16 -4.16 15.88 -15.64
N PHE A 17 -4.93 15.17 -16.46
CA PHE A 17 -4.83 15.24 -17.92
C PHE A 17 -5.94 16.07 -18.60
N GLN A 18 -6.89 16.63 -17.85
CA GLN A 18 -7.97 17.46 -18.37
C GLN A 18 -7.45 18.67 -19.16
N THR A 19 -6.40 19.33 -18.68
CA THR A 19 -5.78 20.48 -19.35
C THR A 19 -5.23 20.14 -20.74
N PHE A 20 -4.87 18.87 -20.98
CA PHE A 20 -4.35 18.40 -22.26
C PHE A 20 -5.43 17.80 -23.17
N ASP A 21 -6.64 17.60 -22.66
CA ASP A 21 -7.81 17.11 -23.40
C ASP A 21 -8.68 18.28 -23.92
N SER A 22 -8.51 19.49 -23.35
CA SER A 22 -9.24 20.71 -23.75
C SER A 22 -8.97 21.11 -25.21
N GLU A 23 -10.05 21.45 -25.91
CA GLU A 23 -10.15 21.56 -27.37
C GLU A 23 -9.37 22.72 -28.03
N ASP A 24 -8.77 23.63 -27.26
CA ASP A 24 -8.09 24.83 -27.78
C ASP A 24 -6.74 24.59 -28.47
N GLY A 25 -6.16 23.39 -28.38
CA GLY A 25 -4.75 23.14 -28.72
C GLY A 25 -4.44 21.85 -29.47
N GLY A 26 -5.35 21.32 -30.28
CA GLY A 26 -5.10 20.12 -31.10
C GLY A 26 -5.06 18.82 -30.28
N LYS A 27 -5.83 17.82 -30.70
CA LYS A 27 -5.96 16.53 -30.02
C LYS A 27 -4.66 15.73 -30.10
N ILE A 28 -3.69 16.03 -29.24
CA ILE A 28 -2.50 15.20 -29.05
C ILE A 28 -2.94 13.94 -28.30
N SER A 29 -2.57 12.76 -28.81
CA SER A 29 -2.91 11.49 -28.17
C SER A 29 -2.23 11.38 -26.79
N THR A 30 -2.97 11.71 -25.73
CA THR A 30 -2.51 11.62 -24.33
C THR A 30 -2.59 10.21 -23.75
N PHE A 31 -2.94 9.21 -24.56
CA PHE A 31 -3.05 7.82 -24.11
C PHE A 31 -1.72 7.28 -23.58
N LEU A 32 -0.63 7.47 -24.34
CA LEU A 32 0.71 7.01 -23.95
C LEU A 32 1.19 7.65 -22.63
N PRO A 33 1.16 8.99 -22.45
CA PRO A 33 1.61 9.59 -21.19
C PRO A 33 0.70 9.25 -20.00
N LYS A 34 -0.61 9.02 -20.20
CA LYS A 34 -1.50 8.53 -19.14
C LYS A 34 -1.07 7.15 -18.62
N VAL A 35 -0.71 6.23 -19.52
CA VAL A 35 -0.22 4.89 -19.15
C VAL A 35 1.12 4.98 -18.41
N VAL A 36 2.07 5.76 -18.91
CA VAL A 36 3.39 5.94 -18.27
C VAL A 36 3.23 6.55 -16.87
N TYR A 37 2.35 7.53 -16.71
CA TYR A 37 2.07 8.14 -15.42
C TYR A 37 1.53 7.12 -14.40
N ILE A 38 0.58 6.27 -14.79
CA ILE A 38 0.05 5.21 -13.92
C ILE A 38 1.17 4.23 -13.53
N LEU A 39 1.99 3.79 -14.49
CA LEU A 39 3.11 2.88 -14.23
C LEU A 39 4.10 3.47 -13.21
N LEU A 40 4.45 4.75 -13.35
CA LEU A 40 5.33 5.44 -12.41
C LEU A 40 4.72 5.52 -11.00
N GLN A 41 3.41 5.75 -10.89
CA GLN A 41 2.74 5.74 -9.59
C GLN A 41 2.65 4.35 -8.97
N CYS A 42 2.54 3.29 -9.78
CA CYS A 42 2.66 1.92 -9.30
C CYS A 42 4.08 1.62 -8.77
N VAL A 43 5.13 2.08 -9.45
CA VAL A 43 6.51 1.94 -8.96
C VAL A 43 6.73 2.70 -7.65
N ALA A 44 6.22 3.92 -7.54
CA ALA A 44 6.28 4.71 -6.31
C ALA A 44 5.55 4.02 -5.15
N LEU A 45 4.38 3.42 -5.41
CA LEU A 45 3.65 2.59 -4.45
C LEU A 45 4.47 1.38 -4.00
N GLY A 46 5.05 0.63 -4.95
CA GLY A 46 5.89 -0.53 -4.65
C GLY A 46 7.10 -0.18 -3.79
N MET A 47 7.82 0.89 -4.12
CA MET A 47 8.92 1.42 -3.30
C MET A 47 8.47 1.81 -1.89
N SER A 48 7.30 2.44 -1.77
CA SER A 48 6.75 2.80 -0.45
C SER A 48 6.41 1.56 0.39
N MET A 49 5.92 0.48 -0.25
CA MET A 49 5.60 -0.79 0.40
C MET A 49 6.87 -1.50 0.90
N VAL A 50 7.91 -1.58 0.06
CA VAL A 50 9.21 -2.17 0.42
C VAL A 50 9.82 -1.41 1.60
N LYS A 51 9.77 -0.07 1.58
CA LYS A 51 10.26 0.74 2.69
C LYS A 51 9.54 0.46 4.01
N LEU A 52 8.21 0.29 3.98
CA LEU A 52 7.42 -0.04 5.17
C LEU A 52 7.70 -1.44 5.70
N TYR A 53 7.94 -2.39 4.79
CA TYR A 53 8.40 -3.73 5.15
C TYR A 53 9.73 -3.68 5.91
N PHE A 54 10.72 -2.94 5.42
CA PHE A 54 12.01 -2.78 6.10
C PHE A 54 11.90 -2.05 7.44
N MET A 55 10.91 -1.18 7.61
CA MET A 55 10.63 -0.52 8.89
C MET A 55 9.87 -1.39 9.88
N GLY A 56 9.41 -2.59 9.48
CA GLY A 56 8.62 -3.48 10.34
C GLY A 56 7.22 -2.95 10.67
N LEU A 57 6.72 -1.99 9.88
CA LEU A 57 5.41 -1.34 10.09
C LEU A 57 4.26 -2.09 9.41
N LEU A 58 4.58 -3.06 8.55
CA LEU A 58 3.56 -3.94 7.99
C LEU A 58 3.22 -5.01 9.03
N PRO A 59 1.92 -5.32 9.22
CA PRO A 59 1.50 -6.37 10.14
C PRO A 59 2.21 -7.68 9.79
N ASN A 60 2.88 -8.26 10.78
CA ASN A 60 3.56 -9.54 10.65
C ASN A 60 3.12 -10.45 11.80
N GLU A 61 3.46 -11.74 11.77
CA GLU A 61 3.03 -12.73 12.77
C GLU A 61 3.31 -12.29 14.22
N SER A 62 4.41 -11.55 14.46
CA SER A 62 4.75 -11.00 15.77
C SER A 62 3.80 -9.90 16.26
N ASP A 63 3.20 -9.14 15.34
CA ASP A 63 2.20 -8.10 15.66
C ASP A 63 0.92 -8.74 16.23
N TRP A 64 0.63 -9.97 15.81
CA TRP A 64 -0.52 -10.77 16.24
C TRP A 64 -0.22 -11.73 17.41
N ALA A 65 1.01 -11.75 17.93
CA ALA A 65 1.41 -12.70 18.99
C ALA A 65 0.57 -12.62 20.27
N HIS A 66 -0.14 -11.50 20.50
CA HIS A 66 -1.07 -11.36 21.62
C HIS A 66 -2.39 -12.13 21.44
N THR A 67 -2.72 -12.55 20.22
CA THR A 67 -3.94 -13.33 19.90
C THR A 67 -3.74 -14.83 20.01
N THR A 68 -2.49 -15.32 20.08
CA THR A 68 -2.20 -16.74 20.26
C THR A 68 -2.48 -17.17 21.70
N PRO A 69 -3.22 -18.29 21.92
CA PRO A 69 -3.52 -18.77 23.27
C PRO A 69 -2.23 -19.18 23.98
N LEU A 70 -2.05 -18.67 25.21
CA LEU A 70 -0.97 -19.10 26.08
C LEU A 70 -1.18 -20.58 26.43
N HIS A 71 -0.23 -21.45 26.05
CA HIS A 71 -0.23 -22.84 26.51
C HIS A 71 0.29 -22.86 27.96
N PRO A 72 -0.51 -23.27 28.96
CA PRO A 72 -0.05 -23.35 30.35
C PRO A 72 1.13 -24.33 30.44
N THR A 73 2.26 -23.89 31.00
CA THR A 73 3.48 -24.71 31.16
C THR A 73 3.52 -25.43 32.51
N GLU A 74 2.61 -25.12 33.43
CA GLU A 74 2.52 -25.78 34.73
C GLU A 74 1.30 -26.71 34.76
N PHE A 75 1.58 -28.01 34.90
CA PHE A 75 0.56 -29.01 35.21
C PHE A 75 0.66 -29.31 36.70
N VAL A 76 -0.30 -28.80 37.48
CA VAL A 76 -0.42 -29.13 38.90
C VAL A 76 -0.95 -30.55 38.99
N VAL A 77 -0.09 -31.51 39.36
CA VAL A 77 -0.52 -32.89 39.66
C VAL A 77 -1.20 -32.87 41.03
N PRO A 78 -2.50 -33.22 41.13
CA PRO A 78 -3.16 -33.29 42.43
C PRO A 78 -2.58 -34.47 43.22
N LEU A 79 -2.03 -34.19 44.42
CA LEU A 79 -1.69 -35.23 45.38
C LEU A 79 -3.00 -35.77 45.98
N ASN A 80 -3.40 -36.96 45.54
CA ASN A 80 -4.51 -37.70 46.13
C ASN A 80 -4.07 -38.25 47.51
N ASN A 81 -4.67 -37.76 48.59
CA ASN A 81 -4.49 -38.24 49.95
C ASN A 81 -5.53 -39.29 50.31
#